data_AF-X0SVH9-F1
#
_entry.id   AF-X0SVH9-F1
#
_cell.length_a   1.000
_cell.length_b   1.000
_cell.length_c   1.000
_cell.angle_alpha   90.00
_cell.angle_beta   90.00
_cell.angle_gamma   90.00
#
_symmetry.space_group_name_H-M   'P 1'
#
loop_
_entity.id
_entity.type
_entity.pdbx_description
1 polymer ?
#
loop_
_entity_poly.entity_id
_entity_poly.type
_entity_poly.pdbx_seq_one_letter_code
_entity_poly.pdbx_strand_id
1 'polypeptide(L)'
;ITTLKPVHPLPGWWGKVRLFSGSISHPRNLWLDLDVTITGDLDVLVKPLEHGQIRACLNWAQSGHGGVQSSVMYWEGQSARIIDDLFDPADAHWPPRNDLFWDNGQVKWGDQEFITLLRDTQRLEVEYFDPAHVVSYKYHCLNGLPPDSLVQVFHGKPDPSEVNADWVKQCRV
;
A
#
# COMPACT_ATOMS: atom_id res chain seq x y z
N ILE A 1 -2.65 -1.54 -22.15
CA ILE A 1 -2.33 -0.82 -20.89
C ILE A 1 -2.25 0.67 -21.25
N THR A 2 -3.03 1.51 -20.57
CA THR A 2 -2.93 2.97 -20.72
C THR A 2 -2.04 3.50 -19.61
N THR A 3 -0.98 4.21 -19.95
CA THR A 3 -0.08 4.82 -18.96
C THR A 3 -0.47 6.28 -18.76
N LEU A 4 -0.68 6.67 -17.50
CA LEU A 4 -0.94 8.05 -17.11
C LEU A 4 0.37 8.70 -16.64
N LYS A 5 0.57 9.97 -16.98
CA LYS A 5 1.64 10.76 -16.38
C LYS A 5 1.19 11.26 -15.00
N PRO A 6 2.08 11.31 -14.00
CA PRO A 6 1.77 11.94 -12.72
C PRO A 6 1.33 13.40 -12.91
N VAL A 7 0.25 13.81 -12.25
CA VAL A 7 -0.29 15.19 -12.30
C VAL A 7 0.72 16.19 -11.72
N HIS A 8 1.48 15.75 -10.71
CA HIS A 8 2.66 16.44 -10.19
C HIS A 8 3.75 15.40 -9.88
N PRO A 9 4.96 15.53 -10.45
CA PRO A 9 6.03 14.57 -10.17
C PRO A 9 6.53 14.76 -8.74
N LEU A 10 6.11 13.87 -7.84
CA LEU A 10 6.67 13.74 -6.50
C LEU A 10 7.84 12.75 -6.54
N PRO A 11 8.87 12.94 -5.69
CA PRO A 11 10.04 12.09 -5.75
C PRO A 11 9.78 10.72 -5.10
N GLY A 12 10.47 9.68 -5.60
CA GLY A 12 10.39 8.32 -5.04
C GLY A 12 8.96 7.77 -5.01
N TRP A 13 8.57 7.20 -3.86
CA TRP A 13 7.28 6.54 -3.68
C TRP A 13 6.13 7.51 -3.34
N TRP A 14 6.42 8.79 -3.07
CA TRP A 14 5.42 9.81 -2.74
C TRP A 14 4.39 10.04 -3.86
N GLY A 15 4.70 9.67 -5.10
CA GLY A 15 3.74 9.69 -6.21
C GLY A 15 2.45 8.92 -5.93
N LYS A 16 2.48 7.89 -5.05
CA LYS A 16 1.30 7.12 -4.65
C LYS A 16 0.19 7.98 -4.05
N VAL A 17 0.53 9.05 -3.32
CA VAL A 17 -0.47 9.93 -2.70
C VAL A 17 -1.39 10.56 -3.76
N ARG A 18 -0.87 10.81 -4.97
CA ARG A 18 -1.66 11.41 -6.07
C ARG A 18 -2.64 10.45 -6.72
N LEU A 19 -2.56 9.15 -6.44
CA LEU A 19 -3.54 8.17 -6.91
C LEU A 19 -4.94 8.45 -6.37
N PHE A 20 -5.03 9.05 -5.18
CA PHE A 20 -6.27 9.40 -4.51
C PHE A 20 -6.89 10.71 -5.02
N SER A 21 -6.21 11.44 -5.91
CA SER A 21 -6.74 12.67 -6.50
C SER A 21 -7.99 12.36 -7.32
N GLY A 22 -8.95 13.31 -7.33
CA GLY A 22 -10.17 13.19 -8.13
C GLY A 22 -9.94 13.13 -9.64
N SER A 23 -8.72 13.45 -10.11
CA SER A 23 -8.31 13.39 -11.52
C SER A 23 -7.77 12.04 -11.97
N ILE A 24 -7.35 11.19 -11.01
CA ILE A 24 -6.80 9.85 -11.27
C ILE A 24 -7.78 8.77 -10.82
N SER A 25 -8.48 9.01 -9.72
CA SER A 25 -9.36 8.01 -9.13
C SER A 25 -10.57 7.70 -10.02
N HIS A 26 -10.86 6.41 -10.17
CA HIS A 26 -11.99 5.84 -10.90
C HIS A 26 -13.09 5.34 -9.94
N PRO A 27 -14.25 4.84 -10.43
CA PRO A 27 -15.28 4.28 -9.56
C PRO A 27 -14.80 3.15 -8.66
N ARG A 28 -13.85 2.32 -9.13
CA ARG A 28 -13.17 1.27 -8.33
C ARG A 28 -11.69 1.29 -8.65
N ASN A 29 -10.85 1.24 -7.62
CA ASN A 29 -9.40 1.35 -7.75
C ASN A 29 -8.75 0.29 -6.90
N LEU A 30 -7.92 -0.56 -7.50
CA LEU A 30 -7.05 -1.49 -6.81
C LEU A 30 -5.60 -1.11 -7.15
N TRP A 31 -4.83 -0.78 -6.12
CA TRP A 31 -3.40 -0.51 -6.23
C TRP A 31 -2.60 -1.71 -5.74
N LEU A 32 -1.54 -2.04 -6.48
CA LEU A 32 -0.53 -3.00 -6.08
C LEU A 32 0.85 -2.37 -6.33
N ASP A 33 1.76 -2.50 -5.37
CA ASP A 33 3.16 -2.14 -5.59
C ASP A 33 3.83 -3.06 -6.61
N LEU A 34 4.98 -2.61 -7.13
CA LEU A 34 5.75 -3.35 -8.14
C LEU A 34 6.46 -4.58 -7.57
N ASP A 35 6.54 -4.70 -6.23
CA ASP A 35 7.19 -5.77 -5.49
C ASP A 35 6.16 -6.71 -4.84
N VAL A 36 5.09 -7.04 -5.58
CA VAL A 36 4.14 -8.08 -5.18
C VAL A 36 4.09 -9.22 -6.19
N THR A 37 3.62 -10.38 -5.75
CA THR A 37 3.19 -11.46 -6.64
C THR A 37 1.70 -11.71 -6.50
N ILE A 38 1.06 -12.12 -7.59
CA ILE A 38 -0.36 -12.49 -7.64
C ILE A 38 -0.46 -13.98 -7.97
N THR A 39 -1.12 -14.73 -7.09
CA THR A 39 -1.28 -16.19 -7.20
C THR A 39 -2.75 -16.62 -7.34
N GLY A 40 -3.69 -15.71 -7.13
CA GLY A 40 -5.13 -16.00 -7.13
C GLY A 40 -5.97 -14.91 -7.78
N ASP A 41 -7.28 -15.13 -7.77
CA ASP A 41 -8.27 -14.19 -8.29
C ASP A 41 -8.38 -12.95 -7.37
N LEU A 42 -8.33 -11.76 -7.97
CA LEU A 42 -8.38 -10.48 -7.25
C LEU A 42 -9.81 -9.97 -7.02
N ASP A 43 -10.83 -10.62 -7.59
CA ASP A 43 -12.24 -10.22 -7.44
C ASP A 43 -12.66 -10.14 -5.96
N VAL A 44 -12.07 -10.99 -5.11
CA VAL A 44 -12.32 -11.00 -3.67
C VAL A 44 -11.82 -9.73 -2.98
N LEU A 45 -10.74 -9.11 -3.48
CA LEU A 45 -10.14 -7.91 -2.89
C LEU A 45 -10.94 -6.63 -3.22
N VAL A 46 -11.70 -6.63 -4.31
CA VAL A 46 -12.44 -5.46 -4.82
C VAL A 46 -13.93 -5.51 -4.52
N LYS A 47 -14.34 -6.32 -3.54
CA LYS A 47 -15.70 -6.25 -2.98
C LYS A 47 -15.94 -4.83 -2.42
N PRO A 48 -17.19 -4.30 -2.50
CA PRO A 48 -17.52 -3.00 -1.94
C PRO A 48 -16.99 -2.83 -0.51
N LEU A 49 -16.62 -1.61 -0.16
CA LEU A 49 -16.29 -1.28 1.24
C LEU A 49 -17.57 -1.44 2.09
N GLU A 50 -17.47 -2.16 3.20
CA GLU A 50 -18.61 -2.32 4.13
C GLU A 50 -18.71 -1.09 5.05
N HIS A 51 -17.54 -0.57 5.40
CA HIS A 51 -17.22 0.53 6.29
C HIS A 51 -15.96 1.25 5.77
N GLY A 52 -15.73 2.49 6.20
CA GLY A 52 -14.50 3.21 5.90
C GLY A 52 -14.32 3.71 4.46
N GLN A 53 -13.14 4.28 4.22
CA GLN A 53 -12.82 5.04 3.01
C GLN A 53 -11.84 4.32 2.09
N ILE A 54 -11.05 3.41 2.65
CA ILE A 54 -10.04 2.62 1.95
C ILE A 54 -9.93 1.26 2.63
N ARG A 55 -9.64 0.22 1.86
CA ARG A 55 -9.19 -1.07 2.36
C ARG A 55 -7.70 -1.23 2.10
N ALA A 56 -6.94 -1.62 3.10
CA ALA A 56 -5.48 -1.74 3.00
C ALA A 56 -4.95 -2.93 3.80
N CYS A 57 -3.65 -3.17 3.73
CA CYS A 57 -3.00 -4.24 4.49
C CYS A 57 -2.70 -3.79 5.92
N LEU A 58 -2.69 -4.75 6.85
CA LEU A 58 -2.06 -4.54 8.15
C LEU A 58 -0.54 -4.47 7.97
N ASN A 59 0.10 -3.58 8.70
CA ASN A 59 1.57 -3.55 8.76
C ASN A 59 2.11 -4.78 9.52
N TRP A 60 3.07 -5.48 8.90
CA TRP A 60 3.69 -6.71 9.44
C TRP A 60 5.02 -6.46 10.19
N ALA A 61 5.48 -5.22 10.30
CA ALA A 61 6.76 -4.93 10.95
C ALA A 61 6.79 -5.30 12.46
N GLN A 62 7.93 -5.82 12.91
CA GLN A 62 8.18 -6.34 14.27
C GLN A 62 7.90 -5.38 15.43
N SER A 63 7.75 -4.08 15.18
CA SER A 63 7.56 -3.09 16.24
C SER A 63 6.15 -3.08 16.83
N GLY A 64 5.18 -3.79 16.24
CA GLY A 64 3.85 -3.95 16.83
C GLY A 64 3.05 -2.64 16.96
N HIS A 65 3.48 -1.56 16.32
CA HIS A 65 2.81 -0.26 16.40
C HIS A 65 1.48 -0.17 15.62
N GLY A 66 1.03 -1.29 15.04
CA GLY A 66 -0.09 -1.28 14.10
C GLY A 66 0.24 -0.42 12.87
N GLY A 67 -0.79 -0.05 12.12
CA GLY A 67 -0.67 0.84 10.98
C GLY A 67 -1.08 0.19 9.67
N VAL A 68 -1.06 1.02 8.65
CA VAL A 68 -1.43 0.63 7.29
C VAL A 68 -0.18 0.20 6.55
N GLN A 69 -0.31 -0.82 5.70
CA GLN A 69 0.68 -1.18 4.71
C GLN A 69 0.13 -0.84 3.34
N SER A 70 0.87 -0.04 2.57
CA SER A 70 0.37 0.64 1.35
C SER A 70 0.70 -0.08 0.04
N SER A 71 1.18 -1.33 0.09
CA SER A 71 1.49 -2.10 -1.11
C SER A 71 0.28 -2.75 -1.76
N VAL A 72 -0.82 -2.92 -1.03
CA VAL A 72 -2.11 -3.28 -1.61
C VAL A 72 -3.17 -2.39 -1.00
N MET A 73 -3.93 -1.70 -1.84
CA MET A 73 -4.97 -0.77 -1.40
C MET A 73 -6.16 -0.80 -2.35
N TYR A 74 -7.37 -0.69 -1.80
CA TYR A 74 -8.61 -0.60 -2.56
C TYR A 74 -9.46 0.59 -2.09
N TRP A 75 -10.01 1.36 -3.03
CA TRP A 75 -10.94 2.46 -2.72
C TRP A 75 -11.94 2.70 -3.86
N GLU A 76 -13.06 3.35 -3.52
CA GLU A 76 -14.19 3.57 -4.43
C GLU A 76 -14.40 5.06 -4.69
N GLY A 77 -14.45 5.44 -5.97
CA GLY A 77 -14.66 6.83 -6.37
C GLY A 77 -13.67 7.77 -5.68
N GLN A 78 -14.18 8.72 -4.90
CA GLN A 78 -13.35 9.67 -4.14
C GLN A 78 -13.35 9.40 -2.63
N SER A 79 -13.69 8.18 -2.19
CA SER A 79 -13.80 7.84 -0.75
C SER A 79 -12.53 8.17 0.04
N ALA A 80 -11.35 7.91 -0.55
CA ALA A 80 -10.03 8.12 0.06
C ALA A 80 -9.33 9.43 -0.38
N ARG A 81 -10.06 10.37 -1.01
CA ARG A 81 -9.49 11.62 -1.55
C ARG A 81 -8.76 12.46 -0.49
N ILE A 82 -9.14 12.33 0.78
CA ILE A 82 -8.52 13.03 1.89
C ILE A 82 -7.00 12.80 1.98
N ILE A 83 -6.50 11.67 1.49
CA ILE A 83 -5.06 11.38 1.41
C ILE A 83 -4.37 12.37 0.48
N ASP A 84 -4.95 12.68 -0.68
CA ASP A 84 -4.39 13.67 -1.61
C ASP A 84 -4.61 15.11 -1.12
N ASP A 85 -5.82 15.41 -0.62
CA ASP A 85 -6.22 16.77 -0.21
C ASP A 85 -5.40 17.30 0.98
N LEU A 86 -5.00 16.42 1.92
CA LEU A 86 -4.23 16.82 3.11
C LEU A 86 -2.71 16.69 2.94
N PHE A 87 -2.24 16.21 1.79
CA PHE A 87 -0.82 16.02 1.57
C PHE A 87 -0.14 17.33 1.17
N ASP A 88 0.85 17.75 1.95
CA ASP A 88 1.73 18.85 1.56
C ASP A 88 2.91 18.31 0.72
N PRO A 89 3.06 18.73 -0.56
CA PRO A 89 4.23 18.37 -1.36
C PRO A 89 5.58 18.73 -0.73
N ALA A 90 5.62 19.69 0.20
CA ALA A 90 6.83 20.03 0.95
C ALA A 90 7.31 18.87 1.83
N ASP A 91 6.42 17.97 2.26
CA ASP A 91 6.76 16.74 3.01
C ASP A 91 7.39 15.65 2.10
N ALA A 92 7.31 15.81 0.76
CA ALA A 92 7.79 14.82 -0.20
C ALA A 92 9.31 14.89 -0.39
N HIS A 93 10.07 14.19 0.45
CA HIS A 93 11.54 14.15 0.36
C HIS A 93 12.09 12.84 -0.20
N TRP A 94 13.17 12.94 -1.00
CA TRP A 94 13.97 11.81 -1.47
C TRP A 94 15.47 12.14 -1.46
N PRO A 95 16.35 11.27 -0.92
CA PRO A 95 16.00 10.03 -0.20
C PRO A 95 15.10 10.31 1.02
N PRO A 96 14.31 9.33 1.49
CA PRO A 96 13.43 9.53 2.64
C PRO A 96 14.22 10.10 3.82
N ARG A 97 13.71 11.15 4.46
CA ARG A 97 14.39 11.72 5.63
C ARG A 97 14.02 10.93 6.87
N ASN A 98 15.04 10.63 7.66
CA ASN A 98 14.92 10.04 9.00
C ASN A 98 15.39 11.07 10.04
N ASP A 99 15.14 12.35 9.78
CA ASP A 99 15.35 13.38 10.79
C ASP A 99 14.25 13.23 11.84
N LEU A 100 14.67 12.93 13.07
CA LEU A 100 13.82 12.72 14.26
C LEU A 100 12.93 13.92 14.63
N PHE A 101 12.92 14.98 13.82
CA PHE A 101 12.32 16.27 14.12
C PHE A 101 11.78 16.94 12.85
N TRP A 102 10.69 16.41 12.31
CA TRP A 102 9.78 17.24 11.52
C TRP A 102 8.50 17.46 12.31
N ASP A 103 8.06 18.72 12.28
CA ASP A 103 7.04 19.43 13.06
C ASP A 103 6.11 18.57 13.94
N ASN A 104 6.15 18.83 15.26
CA ASN A 104 5.41 18.12 16.34
C ASN A 104 5.85 16.68 16.69
N GLY A 105 7.01 16.21 16.22
CA GLY A 105 7.63 14.96 16.69
C GLY A 105 7.15 13.69 16.00
N GLN A 106 6.64 13.79 14.76
CA GLN A 106 6.22 12.63 13.97
C GLN A 106 7.05 12.51 12.69
N VAL A 107 8.01 11.59 12.70
CA VAL A 107 8.82 11.22 11.51
C VAL A 107 7.91 10.46 10.53
N LYS A 108 7.78 10.96 9.29
CA LYS A 108 7.10 10.25 8.20
C LYS A 108 8.14 9.65 7.26
N TRP A 109 8.14 8.32 7.12
CA TRP A 109 9.17 7.59 6.38
C TRP A 109 8.80 7.34 4.91
N GLY A 110 7.56 7.64 4.55
CA GLY A 110 7.00 7.49 3.21
C GLY A 110 5.49 7.67 3.21
N ASP A 111 4.87 7.29 2.09
CA ASP A 111 3.41 7.32 1.91
C ASP A 111 2.68 6.46 2.95
N GLN A 112 3.27 5.32 3.34
CA GLN A 112 2.68 4.40 4.30
C GLN A 112 2.45 5.04 5.68
N GLU A 113 3.45 5.77 6.19
CA GLU A 113 3.37 6.46 7.48
C GLU A 113 2.45 7.66 7.42
N PHE A 114 2.37 8.33 6.26
CA PHE A 114 1.39 9.40 6.08
C PHE A 114 -0.05 8.86 6.11
N ILE A 115 -0.33 7.74 5.43
CA ILE A 115 -1.65 7.08 5.49
C ILE A 115 -1.95 6.60 6.91
N THR A 116 -0.95 6.00 7.58
CA THR A 116 -1.08 5.56 8.99
C THR A 116 -1.37 6.73 9.92
N LEU A 117 -0.72 7.89 9.73
CA LEU A 117 -1.00 9.10 10.48
C LEU A 117 -2.46 9.56 10.32
N LEU A 118 -2.97 9.57 9.08
CA LEU A 118 -4.37 9.94 8.84
C LEU A 118 -5.33 8.97 9.53
N ARG A 119 -5.01 7.67 9.54
CA ARG A 119 -5.77 6.65 10.27
C ARG A 119 -5.74 6.91 11.77
N ASP A 120 -4.55 7.06 12.34
CA ASP A 120 -4.35 7.23 13.78
C ASP A 120 -4.94 8.54 14.31
N THR A 121 -5.00 9.59 13.47
CA THR A 121 -5.66 10.86 13.77
C THR A 121 -7.14 10.89 13.38
N GLN A 122 -7.72 9.74 13.02
CA GLN A 122 -9.14 9.57 12.66
C GLN A 122 -9.61 10.44 11.49
N ARG A 123 -8.69 10.86 10.62
CA ARG A 123 -8.98 11.59 9.37
C ARG A 123 -9.25 10.66 8.19
N LEU A 124 -8.90 9.38 8.33
CA LEU A 124 -9.08 8.34 7.34
C LEU A 124 -9.57 7.07 8.02
N GLU A 125 -10.76 6.60 7.65
CA GLU A 125 -11.26 5.31 8.08
C GLU A 125 -10.71 4.19 7.17
N VAL A 126 -10.12 3.16 7.78
CA VAL A 126 -9.43 2.08 7.08
C VAL A 126 -10.05 0.74 7.43
N GLU A 127 -10.50 0.00 6.43
CA GLU A 127 -10.73 -1.44 6.52
C GLU A 127 -9.45 -2.20 6.22
N TYR A 128 -9.33 -3.41 6.78
CA TYR A 128 -8.22 -4.29 6.46
C TYR A 128 -8.67 -5.42 5.54
N PHE A 129 -7.80 -5.79 4.60
CA PHE A 129 -7.97 -7.06 3.88
C PHE A 129 -7.94 -8.23 4.85
N ASP A 130 -8.60 -9.32 4.47
CA ASP A 130 -8.42 -10.59 5.17
C ASP A 130 -6.93 -10.95 5.19
N PRO A 131 -6.32 -11.17 6.37
CA PRO A 131 -4.90 -11.49 6.49
C PRO A 131 -4.52 -12.82 5.83
N ALA A 132 -5.48 -13.67 5.46
CA ALA A 132 -5.22 -14.86 4.66
C ALA A 132 -5.01 -14.53 3.17
N HIS A 133 -5.68 -13.49 2.64
CA HIS A 133 -5.66 -13.16 1.21
C HIS A 133 -4.45 -12.34 0.80
N VAL A 134 -4.03 -11.37 1.63
CA VAL A 134 -2.85 -10.54 1.36
C VAL A 134 -1.83 -10.76 2.46
N VAL A 135 -0.68 -11.32 2.08
CA VAL A 135 0.32 -11.78 3.03
C VAL A 135 1.69 -11.18 2.75
N SER A 136 2.47 -11.00 3.81
CA SER A 136 3.89 -10.71 3.68
C SER A 136 4.69 -11.95 3.29
N TYR A 137 5.54 -11.86 2.26
CA TYR A 137 6.44 -12.95 1.84
C TYR A 137 7.34 -13.43 3.00
N LYS A 138 8.01 -12.48 3.67
CA LYS A 138 8.99 -12.77 4.74
C LYS A 138 8.38 -13.43 5.97
N TYR A 139 7.12 -13.16 6.24
CA TYR A 139 6.47 -13.63 7.46
C TYR A 139 5.63 -14.88 7.24
N HIS A 140 5.08 -15.08 6.03
CA HIS A 140 4.10 -16.14 5.79
C HIS A 140 4.51 -17.14 4.72
N CYS A 141 5.44 -16.81 3.82
CA CYS A 141 5.71 -17.62 2.63
C CYS A 141 7.03 -18.39 2.67
N LEU A 142 7.82 -18.28 3.75
CA LEU A 142 9.14 -18.93 3.85
C LEU A 142 9.06 -20.46 3.83
N ASN A 143 7.91 -21.03 4.22
CA ASN A 143 7.65 -22.48 4.20
C ASN A 143 6.74 -22.90 3.02
N GLY A 144 6.61 -22.07 2.00
CA GLY A 144 5.72 -22.29 0.86
C GLY A 144 4.57 -21.29 0.79
N LEU A 145 3.83 -21.31 -0.31
CA LEU A 145 2.69 -20.43 -0.54
C LEU A 145 1.51 -20.84 0.36
N PRO A 146 0.98 -19.94 1.22
CA PRO A 146 -0.24 -20.22 1.98
C PRO A 146 -1.42 -20.49 1.03
N PRO A 147 -2.23 -21.55 1.26
CA PRO A 147 -3.27 -22.00 0.33
C PRO A 147 -4.28 -20.92 -0.08
N ASP A 148 -4.66 -20.05 0.86
CA ASP A 148 -5.68 -19.02 0.64
C ASP A 148 -5.08 -17.67 0.21
N SER A 149 -3.75 -17.58 0.09
CA SER A 149 -3.10 -16.31 -0.28
C SER A 149 -3.25 -15.99 -1.77
N LEU A 150 -3.64 -14.76 -2.03
CA LEU A 150 -3.93 -14.23 -3.37
C LEU A 150 -2.83 -13.26 -3.81
N VAL A 151 -2.30 -12.47 -2.87
CA VAL A 151 -1.23 -11.49 -3.10
C VAL A 151 -0.16 -11.63 -2.03
N GLN A 152 1.11 -11.69 -2.46
CA GLN A 152 2.26 -11.76 -1.56
C GLN A 152 3.12 -10.50 -1.73
N VAL A 153 3.29 -9.76 -0.64
CA VAL A 153 4.02 -8.49 -0.61
C VAL A 153 5.49 -8.74 -0.25
N PHE A 154 6.41 -8.30 -1.10
CA PHE A 154 7.86 -8.37 -0.92
C PHE A 154 8.38 -7.02 -0.44
N HIS A 155 8.07 -6.67 0.82
CA HIS A 155 8.55 -5.42 1.40
C HIS A 155 10.06 -5.45 1.65
N GLY A 156 10.78 -4.51 1.04
CA GLY A 156 12.25 -4.49 1.04
C GLY A 156 12.84 -5.74 0.37
N LYS A 157 14.09 -6.08 0.66
CA LYS A 157 14.74 -7.25 0.03
C LYS A 157 14.37 -8.56 0.70
N PRO A 158 14.20 -9.68 -0.04
CA PRO A 158 14.39 -9.80 -1.50
C PRO A 158 13.18 -9.30 -2.31
N ASP A 159 13.43 -8.87 -3.55
CA ASP A 159 12.38 -8.66 -4.58
C ASP A 159 11.94 -10.02 -5.16
N PRO A 160 10.75 -10.11 -5.80
CA PRO A 160 10.29 -11.37 -6.39
C PRO A 160 11.30 -12.01 -7.36
N SER A 161 12.01 -11.20 -8.15
CA SER A 161 13.00 -11.66 -9.14
C SER A 161 14.26 -12.26 -8.51
N GLU A 162 14.49 -12.04 -7.22
CA GLU A 162 15.63 -12.56 -6.45
C GLU A 162 15.30 -13.89 -5.76
N VAL A 163 14.05 -14.33 -5.81
CA VAL A 163 13.57 -15.53 -5.12
C VAL A 163 13.45 -16.72 -6.07
N ASN A 164 13.98 -17.86 -5.64
CA ASN A 164 14.08 -19.07 -6.45
C ASN A 164 12.94 -20.08 -6.29
N ALA A 165 11.97 -19.80 -5.43
CA ALA A 165 10.82 -20.68 -5.20
C ALA A 165 9.98 -20.84 -6.48
N ASP A 166 9.56 -22.08 -6.77
CA ASP A 166 8.85 -22.39 -8.02
C ASP A 166 7.56 -21.60 -8.18
N TRP A 167 6.80 -21.42 -7.10
CA TRP A 167 5.56 -20.66 -7.12
C TRP A 167 5.78 -19.18 -7.47
N VAL A 168 6.87 -18.56 -7.00
CA VAL A 168 7.21 -17.16 -7.33
C VAL A 168 7.52 -17.02 -8.82
N LYS A 169 8.27 -17.97 -9.38
CA LYS A 169 8.62 -17.98 -10.82
C LYS A 169 7.42 -18.18 -11.74
N GLN A 170 6.36 -18.80 -11.24
CA GLN A 170 5.12 -19.03 -11.98
C GLN A 170 4.15 -17.84 -11.90
N CYS A 171 4.39 -16.88 -11.00
CA CYS A 171 3.56 -15.70 -10.88
C CYS A 171 3.70 -14.80 -12.11
N ARG A 172 2.59 -14.16 -12.48
CA ARG A 172 2.60 -13.12 -13.50
C ARG A 172 3.05 -11.82 -12.81
N VAL A 173 4.11 -11.22 -13.34
CA VAL A 173 4.56 -9.87 -13.01
C VAL A 173 3.93 -8.89 -13.99
#